data_AF-A0A7U9H7S4-F1
#
_entry.id   AF-A0A7U9H7S4-F1
#
_cell.length_a   1.000
_cell.length_b   1.000
_cell.length_c   1.000
_cell.angle_alpha   90.00
_cell.angle_beta   90.00
_cell.angle_gamma   90.00
#
_symmetry.space_group_name_H-M   'P 1'
#
loop_
_entity.id
_entity.type
_entity.pdbx_description
1 polymer ?
#
loop_
_entity_poly.entity_id
_entity_poly.type
_entity_poly.pdbx_seq_one_letter_code
_entity_poly.pdbx_strand_id
1 'polypeptide(L)' 'MSVNSISQIRQTCPDDYALAYVPQELVQNDITSGTLLTALGDFSVTFPGYYLYYTSRLKSSAAFNIIVESLRMSDSPR' A
#
# COMPACT_ATOMS: atom_id res chain seq x y z
N MET A 1 2.78 -17.38 -13.60
CA MET A 1 2.99 -16.07 -14.26
C MET A 1 3.69 -15.15 -13.27
N SER A 2 4.77 -14.45 -13.62
CA SER A 2 5.44 -13.50 -12.72
C SER A 2 5.13 -12.09 -13.16
N VAL A 3 4.49 -11.31 -12.28
CA VAL A 3 4.11 -9.92 -12.52
C VAL A 3 4.72 -9.07 -11.41
N ASN A 4 5.36 -7.95 -11.78
CA ASN A 4 6.10 -7.10 -10.83
C ASN A 4 5.32 -5.85 -10.41
N SER A 5 4.15 -5.60 -11.02
CA SER A 5 3.31 -4.44 -10.73
C SER A 5 2.10 -4.84 -9.88
N ILE A 6 1.89 -4.13 -8.77
CA ILE A 6 0.73 -4.29 -7.86
C ILE A 6 -0.61 -4.29 -8.59
N SER A 7 -0.76 -3.42 -9.60
CA SER A 7 -1.97 -3.32 -10.41
C SER A 7 -2.20 -4.56 -11.28
N GLN A 8 -1.13 -5.14 -11.82
CA GLN A 8 -1.18 -6.37 -12.62
C GLN A 8 -1.49 -7.58 -11.74
N ILE A 9 -0.90 -7.64 -10.54
CA ILE A 9 -1.17 -8.69 -9.56
C ILE A 9 -2.66 -8.74 -9.22
N ARG A 10 -3.30 -7.57 -8.99
CA ARG A 10 -4.73 -7.49 -8.69
C ARG A 10 -5.62 -7.97 -9.84
N GLN A 11 -5.21 -7.74 -11.09
CA GLN A 11 -5.97 -8.13 -12.28
C GLN A 11 -5.79 -9.60 -12.68
N THR A 12 -4.66 -10.22 -12.36
CA THR A 12 -4.33 -11.61 -12.77
C THR A 12 -4.66 -12.65 -11.70
N CYS A 13 -4.82 -12.23 -10.43
CA CYS A 13 -5.20 -13.13 -9.34
C CYS A 13 -6.55 -13.88 -9.54
N PRO A 14 -7.56 -13.35 -10.26
CA PRO A 14 -8.82 -14.06 -10.48
C PRO A 14 -8.75 -15.25 -11.45
N ASP A 15 -7.69 -15.39 -12.26
CA ASP A 15 -7.65 -16.37 -13.37
C ASP A 15 -7.18 -17.78 -12.94
N ASP A 16 -7.39 -18.13 -11.67
CA ASP A 16 -7.00 -19.38 -11.01
C ASP A 16 -5.47 -19.67 -11.01
N TYR A 17 -4.93 -19.94 -9.81
CA TYR A 17 -3.54 -20.35 -9.53
C TYR A 17 -2.43 -19.28 -9.52
N ALA A 18 -2.64 -18.16 -8.81
CA ALA A 18 -1.55 -17.22 -8.47
C ALA A 18 -1.53 -16.87 -6.96
N LEU A 19 -0.33 -16.78 -6.39
CA LEU A 19 -0.10 -16.19 -5.07
C LEU A 19 0.43 -14.77 -5.24
N ALA A 20 -0.22 -13.82 -4.59
CA ALA A 20 0.10 -12.40 -4.63
C ALA A 20 0.72 -11.94 -3.29
N TYR A 21 1.89 -11.30 -3.34
CA TYR A 21 2.43 -10.59 -2.18
C TYR A 21 2.27 -9.08 -2.39
N VAL A 22 1.25 -8.51 -1.77
CA VAL A 22 0.89 -7.09 -1.91
C VAL A 22 0.48 -6.50 -0.56
N PRO A 23 0.64 -5.17 -0.36
CA PRO A 23 0.17 -4.51 0.84
C PRO A 23 -1.32 -4.73 1.07
N GLN A 24 -1.70 -5.07 2.31
CA GLN A 24 -3.06 -5.40 2.67
C GLN A 24 -4.05 -4.27 2.34
N GLU A 25 -3.67 -3.01 2.52
CA GLU A 25 -4.54 -1.86 2.24
C GLU A 25 -5.05 -1.81 0.80
N LEU A 26 -4.26 -2.30 -0.16
CA LEU A 26 -4.62 -2.26 -1.58
C LEU A 26 -5.62 -3.34 -1.99
N VAL A 27 -5.70 -4.41 -1.20
CA VAL A 27 -6.59 -5.57 -1.43
C VAL A 27 -7.65 -5.69 -0.35
N GLN A 28 -7.75 -4.74 0.57
CA GLN A 28 -8.69 -4.77 1.69
C GLN A 28 -10.15 -4.88 1.20
N ASN A 29 -10.49 -4.19 0.11
CA ASN A 29 -11.81 -4.28 -0.52
C ASN A 29 -12.07 -5.67 -1.11
N ASP A 30 -11.06 -6.25 -1.77
CA ASP A 30 -11.16 -7.56 -2.42
C ASP A 30 -11.19 -8.71 -1.39
N ILE A 31 -10.53 -8.53 -0.24
CA ILE A 31 -10.63 -9.44 0.93
C ILE A 31 -12.02 -9.34 1.55
N THR A 32 -12.52 -8.11 1.74
CA THR A 32 -13.85 -7.89 2.33
C THR A 32 -14.97 -8.42 1.43
N SER A 33 -14.80 -8.36 0.11
CA SER A 33 -15.74 -8.93 -0.86
C SER A 33 -15.64 -10.45 -1.02
N GLY A 34 -14.65 -11.09 -0.39
CA GLY A 34 -14.41 -12.53 -0.51
C GLY A 34 -13.80 -12.97 -1.85
N THR A 35 -13.35 -12.02 -2.66
CA THR A 35 -12.69 -12.28 -3.95
C THR A 35 -11.25 -12.77 -3.75
N LEU A 36 -10.58 -12.30 -2.69
CA LEU A 36 -9.23 -12.71 -2.30
C LEU A 36 -9.22 -13.28 -0.89
N LEU A 37 -8.41 -14.32 -0.69
CA LEU A 37 -8.17 -14.93 0.61
C LEU A 37 -6.75 -14.63 1.07
N THR A 38 -6.60 -14.19 2.32
CA THR A 38 -5.29 -14.00 2.94
C THR A 38 -4.73 -15.37 3.34
N ALA A 39 -3.57 -15.73 2.80
CA ALA A 39 -2.80 -16.90 3.21
C ALA A 39 -1.51 -16.46 3.92
N LEU A 40 -1.05 -17.25 4.90
CA LEU A 40 0.22 -17.01 5.63
C LEU A 40 0.32 -15.65 6.33
N GLY A 41 -0.79 -15.15 6.90
CA GLY A 41 -0.82 -13.88 7.62
C GLY A 41 0.25 -13.77 8.72
N ASP A 42 0.50 -14.87 9.43
CA ASP A 42 1.50 -14.93 10.51
C ASP A 42 2.96 -14.75 10.04
N PHE A 43 3.21 -14.91 8.73
CA PHE A 43 4.53 -14.70 8.11
C PHE A 43 4.62 -13.36 7.37
N SER A 44 3.56 -12.54 7.39
CA SER A 44 3.53 -11.25 6.72
C SER A 44 4.25 -10.19 7.56
N VAL A 45 5.08 -9.39 6.91
CA VAL A 45 5.80 -8.30 7.57
C VAL A 45 4.87 -7.08 7.66
N THR A 46 4.65 -6.58 8.88
CA THR A 46 4.06 -5.25 9.05
C THR A 46 5.11 -4.21 8.68
N PHE A 47 4.93 -3.57 7.53
CA PHE A 47 5.80 -2.47 7.13
C PHE A 47 5.52 -1.24 8.03
N PRO A 48 6.56 -0.53 8.47
CA PRO A 48 6.37 0.75 9.15
C PRO A 48 5.71 1.75 8.19
N GLY A 49 5.06 2.78 8.76
CA GLY A 49 4.37 3.81 7.99
C GLY A 49 5.25 4.47 6.92
N TYR A 50 4.60 5.05 5.92
CA TYR A 50 5.29 5.66 4.78
C TYR A 50 6.10 6.89 5.20
N TYR A 51 7.33 7.00 4.69
CA TYR A 51 8.18 8.17 4.90
C TYR A 51 8.21 9.05 3.65
N LEU A 52 7.83 10.33 3.79
CA LEU A 52 7.99 11.34 2.74
C LEU A 52 9.45 11.78 2.68
N TYR A 53 10.11 11.54 1.55
CA TYR A 53 11.49 11.97 1.32
C TYR A 53 11.55 13.19 0.39
N TYR A 54 12.25 14.24 0.82
CA TYR A 54 12.46 15.46 0.04
C TYR A 54 13.97 15.72 -0.10
N THR A 55 14.45 15.81 -1.34
CA THR A 55 15.89 15.85 -1.67
C THR A 55 16.57 17.19 -1.37
N SER A 56 15.82 18.27 -1.14
CA SER A 56 16.40 19.57 -0.83
C SER A 56 16.76 19.69 0.65
N ARG A 57 18.05 19.92 0.93
CA ARG A 57 18.56 20.22 2.28
C ARG A 57 18.35 21.69 2.69
N LEU A 58 18.05 22.58 1.74
CA LEU A 58 17.77 23.98 2.01
C LEU A 58 16.26 24.21 2.05
N LYS A 59 15.73 24.29 3.27
CA LYS A 59 14.35 24.64 3.66
C LYS A 59 13.26 23.88 2.88
N SER A 60 12.50 23.03 3.57
CA SER A 60 11.25 22.53 3.02
C SER A 60 10.43 23.71 2.48
N SER A 61 10.03 23.62 1.21
CA SER A 61 9.22 24.67 0.60
C SER A 61 7.90 24.78 1.39
N ALA A 62 7.32 25.99 1.47
CA ALA A 62 6.03 26.17 2.15
C ALA A 62 4.95 25.22 1.59
N ALA A 63 4.99 24.96 0.28
CA ALA A 63 4.12 23.98 -0.37
C ALA A 63 4.34 22.54 0.13
N PHE A 64 5.59 22.12 0.36
CA PHE A 64 5.89 20.79 0.91
C PHE A 64 5.37 20.64 2.34
N ASN A 65 5.49 21.68 3.18
CA ASN A 65 4.96 21.64 4.55
C ASN A 65 3.43 21.46 4.56
N ILE A 66 2.71 22.15 3.68
CA ILE A 66 1.24 21.99 3.54
C ILE A 66 0.87 20.55 3.18
N ILE A 67 1.61 19.92 2.27
CA ILE A 67 1.39 18.52 1.87
C ILE A 67 1.66 17.59 3.06
N VAL A 68 2.75 17.79 3.80
CA VAL A 68 3.08 16.99 4.99
C VAL A 68 2.00 17.12 6.06
N GLU A 69 1.51 18.33 6.35
CA GLU A 69 0.44 18.56 7.31
C GLU A 69 -0.87 17.89 6.88
N SER A 70 -1.24 18.02 5.60
CA SER A 70 -2.46 17.40 5.05
C SER A 70 -2.40 15.87 5.14
N LEU A 71 -1.26 15.28 4.80
CA LEU A 71 -1.07 13.83 4.86
C LEU A 71 -1.02 13.31 6.30
N ARG A 72 -0.43 14.05 7.25
CA ARG A 72 -0.45 13.69 8.69
C ARG A 72 -1.85 13.71 9.29
N MET A 73 -2.71 14.64 8.87
CA MET A 73 -4.11 14.69 9.33
C MET A 73 -4.94 13.54 8.76
N SER A 74 -4.58 13.04 7.58
CA SER A 74 -5.30 11.96 6.89
C SER A 74 -5.00 10.57 7.46
N ASP A 75 -3.87 10.43 8.15
CA ASP A 75 -3.38 9.18 8.77
C ASP A 75 -3.90 8.99 10.21
N SER A 76 -4.80 9.86 10.68
CA SER A 76 -5.48 9.68 11.97
C SER A 76 -6.63 8.67 11.79
N PRO A 77 -6.59 7.50 12.46
CA PRO A 77 -7.60 6.47 12.27
C PRO A 77 -8.94 7.00 12.78
N ARG A 78 -9.93 7.04 11.88
CA ARG A 78 -11.34 7.13 12.25
C ARG A 78 -11.95 5.75 12.33
#